data_AF-A0A7J4HNJ2-F1
#
_entry.id   AF-A0A7J4HNJ2-F1
#
_cell.length_a   1.000
_cell.length_b   1.000
_cell.length_c   1.000
_cell.angle_alpha   90.00
_cell.angle_beta   90.00
_cell.angle_gamma   90.00
#
_symmetry.space_group_name_H-M   'P 1'
#
loop_
_entity.id
_entity.type
_entity.pdbx_description
1 polymer ?
#
loop_
_entity_poly.entity_id
_entity_poly.type
_entity_poly.pdbx_seq_one_letter_code
_entity_poly.pdbx_strand_id
1 'polypeptide(L)'
;MGKRKKFTPEENQEMRDMYNLRDENGKRKYKQADIAKYFETHSTYVCLINRDNPDTGEKFRSLIEYNDYNARQRINPETNKKFKSLHDYQNYNAGKQTNPETGEKFKSRIEKETYAARQKINPETGKKFESKSEYENYNARKRINPETGKKFRSKTEYNVYTARQRKINSKTLDSIVEEVEGVDEAIPKTYREYDSPLECFIDKYGDKNITRGKLAKEDRGLCDSLRKSGQLDEAIPKTYRGYNSSLHYFSDKFKDRDITRKQLAKEDSGLYSSLRRRNLLDYAIPEKMRRKYRE
;
A
#
# COMPACT_ATOMS: atom_id res chain seq x y z
N MET A 1 4.01 -12.63 16.29
CA MET A 1 4.06 -13.06 14.87
C MET A 1 5.21 -12.32 14.18
N GLY A 2 6.30 -13.04 13.90
CA GLY A 2 7.45 -12.48 13.18
C GLY A 2 7.04 -11.97 11.80
N LYS A 3 7.65 -10.86 11.36
CA LYS A 3 7.37 -10.27 10.04
C LYS A 3 7.62 -11.33 8.96
N ARG A 4 6.69 -11.53 8.02
CA ARG A 4 6.94 -12.37 6.83
C ARG A 4 8.07 -11.70 6.03
N LYS A 5 9.28 -12.26 6.09
CA LYS A 5 10.42 -11.87 5.23
C LYS A 5 9.97 -12.05 3.77
N LYS A 6 10.20 -11.02 2.95
CA LYS A 6 10.00 -11.12 1.49
C LYS A 6 11.34 -11.52 0.92
N PHE A 7 11.35 -12.59 0.15
CA PHE A 7 12.55 -13.10 -0.50
C PHE A 7 12.67 -12.55 -1.91
N THR A 8 13.89 -12.21 -2.31
CA THR A 8 14.19 -11.82 -3.68
C THR A 8 14.12 -13.03 -4.63
N PRO A 9 14.05 -12.84 -5.96
CA PRO A 9 14.15 -13.93 -6.91
C PRO A 9 15.43 -14.77 -6.71
N GLU A 10 16.54 -14.13 -6.37
CA GLU A 10 17.85 -14.75 -6.14
C GLU A 10 17.84 -15.57 -4.85
N GLU A 11 17.34 -15.03 -3.73
CA GLU A 11 17.16 -15.80 -2.48
C GLU A 11 16.23 -17.01 -2.71
N ASN A 12 15.21 -16.87 -3.56
CA ASN A 12 14.36 -17.99 -3.94
C ASN A 12 15.10 -19.01 -4.81
N GLN A 13 16.01 -18.57 -5.68
CA GLN A 13 16.83 -19.46 -6.50
C GLN A 13 17.83 -20.22 -5.64
N GLU A 14 18.53 -19.55 -4.74
CA GLU A 14 19.46 -20.18 -3.78
C GLU A 14 18.74 -21.23 -2.92
N MET A 15 17.51 -20.94 -2.47
CA MET A 15 16.67 -21.93 -1.78
C MET A 15 16.35 -23.16 -2.64
N ARG A 16 16.15 -22.99 -3.95
CA ARG A 16 15.92 -24.12 -4.88
C ARG A 16 17.18 -24.94 -5.04
N ASP A 17 18.32 -24.29 -5.20
CA ASP A 17 19.60 -24.95 -5.42
C ASP A 17 19.96 -25.78 -4.18
N MET A 18 19.81 -25.21 -2.99
CA MET A 18 19.94 -25.97 -1.73
C MET A 18 18.94 -27.14 -1.62
N TYR A 19 17.69 -26.94 -2.06
CA TYR A 19 16.66 -27.99 -2.05
C TYR A 19 16.95 -29.12 -3.05
N ASN A 20 17.61 -28.80 -4.16
CA ASN A 20 17.95 -29.72 -5.23
C ASN A 20 19.35 -30.35 -5.07
N LEU A 21 20.16 -29.85 -4.15
CA LEU A 21 21.48 -30.41 -3.86
C LEU A 21 21.37 -31.86 -3.35
N ARG A 22 22.21 -32.74 -3.90
CA ARG A 22 22.28 -34.16 -3.54
C ARG A 22 23.61 -34.47 -2.87
N ASP A 23 23.58 -35.45 -1.97
CA ASP A 23 24.80 -36.06 -1.42
C ASP A 23 25.34 -37.14 -2.38
N GLU A 24 26.47 -37.73 -2.01
CA GLU A 24 27.14 -38.81 -2.74
C GLU A 24 26.25 -40.05 -2.97
N ASN A 25 25.19 -40.21 -2.16
CA ASN A 25 24.24 -41.31 -2.26
C ASN A 25 22.97 -40.92 -3.04
N GLY A 26 22.95 -39.75 -3.69
CA GLY A 26 21.81 -39.23 -4.45
C GLY A 26 20.62 -38.80 -3.58
N LYS A 27 20.77 -38.73 -2.25
CA LYS A 27 19.73 -38.23 -1.35
C LYS A 27 19.83 -36.72 -1.22
N ARG A 28 18.75 -36.05 -0.82
CA ARG A 28 18.77 -34.61 -0.55
C ARG A 28 19.76 -34.29 0.55
N LYS A 29 20.73 -33.42 0.24
CA LYS A 29 21.74 -32.97 1.20
C LYS A 29 21.14 -32.14 2.34
N TYR A 30 20.13 -31.32 2.03
CA TYR A 30 19.44 -30.49 3.01
C TYR A 30 17.93 -30.80 3.07
N LYS A 31 17.36 -30.89 4.28
CA LYS A 31 15.91 -30.99 4.43
C LYS A 31 15.29 -29.59 4.34
N GLN A 32 13.98 -29.54 4.05
CA GLN A 32 13.23 -28.28 4.01
C GLN A 32 13.33 -27.48 5.32
N ALA A 33 13.40 -28.18 6.46
CA ALA A 33 13.56 -27.55 7.77
C ALA A 33 14.93 -26.88 7.93
N ASP A 34 15.98 -27.48 7.39
CA ASP A 34 17.35 -26.95 7.47
C ASP A 34 17.50 -25.70 6.60
N ILE A 35 16.98 -25.77 5.37
CA ILE A 35 16.91 -24.62 4.45
C ILE A 35 16.07 -23.50 5.07
N ALA A 36 14.91 -23.84 5.63
CA ALA A 36 14.06 -22.86 6.28
C ALA A 36 14.75 -22.17 7.46
N LYS A 37 15.52 -22.92 8.26
CA LYS A 37 16.32 -22.36 9.35
C LYS A 37 17.40 -21.40 8.83
N TYR A 38 18.11 -21.78 7.77
CA TYR A 38 19.15 -20.96 7.15
C TYR A 38 18.60 -19.63 6.61
N PHE A 39 17.48 -19.65 5.89
CA PHE A 39 16.85 -18.44 5.34
C PHE A 39 15.92 -17.70 6.32
N GLU A 40 15.86 -18.13 7.59
CA GLU A 40 14.96 -17.60 8.62
C GLU A 40 13.48 -17.56 8.17
N THR A 41 13.04 -18.65 7.54
CA THR A 41 11.70 -18.81 6.97
C THR A 41 11.00 -20.06 7.52
N HIS A 42 9.82 -20.36 7.00
CA HIS A 42 9.08 -21.58 7.33
C HIS A 42 9.32 -22.65 6.26
N SER A 43 9.40 -23.92 6.65
CA SER A 43 9.54 -25.06 5.72
C SER A 43 8.46 -25.09 4.64
N THR A 44 7.25 -24.63 4.98
CA THR A 44 6.15 -24.44 4.02
C THR A 44 6.52 -23.48 2.90
N TYR A 45 7.23 -22.38 3.17
CA TYR A 45 7.66 -21.45 2.13
C TYR A 45 8.57 -22.16 1.12
N VAL A 46 9.61 -22.83 1.63
CA VAL A 46 10.57 -23.63 0.82
C VAL A 46 9.84 -24.68 -0.02
N CYS A 47 8.86 -25.36 0.57
CA CYS A 47 8.04 -26.34 -0.13
C CYS A 47 7.23 -25.70 -1.27
N LEU A 48 6.57 -24.57 -1.01
CA LEU A 48 5.66 -23.92 -1.95
C LEU A 48 6.37 -23.35 -3.17
N ILE A 49 7.51 -22.67 -2.98
CA ILE A 49 8.26 -22.10 -4.10
C ILE A 49 8.85 -23.19 -5.00
N ASN A 50 9.19 -24.36 -4.44
CA ASN A 50 9.74 -25.51 -5.17
C ASN A 50 8.69 -26.36 -5.91
N ARG A 51 7.42 -25.98 -5.87
CA ARG A 51 6.36 -26.61 -6.69
C ARG A 51 6.38 -26.08 -8.11
N ASP A 52 6.05 -26.96 -9.04
CA ASP A 52 5.80 -26.60 -10.43
C ASP A 52 4.47 -25.84 -10.51
N ASN A 53 4.49 -24.74 -11.26
CA ASN A 53 3.33 -23.97 -11.65
C ASN A 53 2.68 -24.68 -12.85
N PRO A 54 1.48 -25.25 -12.70
CA PRO A 54 0.83 -26.00 -13.76
C PRO A 54 0.46 -25.15 -14.98
N ASP A 55 0.38 -23.82 -14.84
CA ASP A 55 0.08 -22.91 -15.95
C ASP A 55 1.30 -22.73 -16.86
N THR A 56 2.54 -22.81 -16.32
CA THR A 56 3.77 -22.48 -17.07
C THR A 56 4.74 -23.66 -17.20
N GLY A 57 4.61 -24.69 -16.37
CA GLY A 57 5.59 -25.77 -16.25
C GLY A 57 6.86 -25.38 -15.48
N GLU A 58 7.05 -24.10 -15.17
CA GLU A 58 8.17 -23.58 -14.36
C GLU A 58 7.84 -23.61 -12.87
N LYS A 59 8.83 -23.39 -12.01
CA LYS A 59 8.56 -23.24 -10.58
C LYS A 59 7.93 -21.89 -10.25
N PHE A 60 7.11 -21.81 -9.19
CA PHE A 60 6.55 -20.54 -8.71
C PHE A 60 7.65 -19.56 -8.27
N ARG A 61 7.72 -18.39 -8.90
CA ARG A 61 8.71 -17.32 -8.63
C ARG A 61 8.55 -16.72 -7.24
N SER A 62 7.35 -16.78 -6.67
CA SER A 62 7.10 -16.29 -5.32
C SER A 62 5.86 -16.92 -4.68
N LEU A 63 5.76 -16.76 -3.35
CA LEU A 63 4.54 -17.08 -2.61
C LEU A 63 3.32 -16.25 -3.08
N ILE A 64 3.53 -15.05 -3.63
CA ILE A 64 2.42 -14.22 -4.14
C ILE A 64 1.83 -14.88 -5.38
N GLU A 65 2.69 -15.29 -6.31
CA GLU A 65 2.29 -16.02 -7.52
C GLU A 65 1.56 -17.33 -7.17
N TYR A 66 2.12 -18.12 -6.25
CA TYR A 66 1.49 -19.35 -5.77
C TYR A 66 0.08 -19.11 -5.19
N ASN A 67 -0.08 -18.07 -4.36
CA ASN A 67 -1.37 -17.74 -3.77
C ASN A 67 -2.38 -17.22 -4.80
N ASP A 68 -1.91 -16.49 -5.81
CA ASP A 68 -2.74 -16.06 -6.92
C ASP A 68 -3.22 -17.23 -7.77
N TYR A 69 -2.31 -18.12 -8.16
CA TYR A 69 -2.65 -19.38 -8.83
C TYR A 69 -3.70 -20.16 -8.03
N ASN A 70 -3.46 -20.40 -6.75
CA ASN A 70 -4.40 -21.11 -5.88
C ASN A 70 -5.77 -20.42 -5.80
N ALA A 71 -5.81 -19.09 -5.78
CA ALA A 71 -7.07 -18.35 -5.79
C ALA A 71 -7.81 -18.58 -7.10
N ARG A 72 -7.11 -18.56 -8.25
CA ARG A 72 -7.69 -18.83 -9.57
C ARG A 72 -8.21 -20.26 -9.72
N GLN A 73 -7.73 -21.22 -8.94
CA GLN A 73 -8.28 -22.58 -8.93
C GLN A 73 -9.58 -22.72 -8.13
N ARG A 74 -9.96 -21.73 -7.32
CA ARG A 74 -11.18 -21.77 -6.51
C ARG A 74 -12.39 -21.33 -7.33
N ILE A 75 -13.53 -21.97 -7.10
CA ILE A 75 -14.83 -21.60 -7.67
C ILE A 75 -15.53 -20.64 -6.72
N ASN A 76 -16.02 -19.53 -7.25
CA ASN A 76 -16.93 -18.64 -6.55
C ASN A 76 -18.33 -19.30 -6.49
N PRO A 77 -18.84 -19.63 -5.30
CA PRO A 77 -20.13 -20.33 -5.18
C PRO A 77 -21.33 -19.47 -5.60
N GLU A 78 -21.20 -18.14 -5.69
CA GLU A 78 -22.29 -17.26 -6.13
C GLU A 78 -22.41 -17.20 -7.66
N THR A 79 -21.29 -17.32 -8.38
CA THR A 79 -21.25 -17.19 -9.85
C THR A 79 -20.95 -18.50 -10.56
N ASN A 80 -20.59 -19.54 -9.80
CA ASN A 80 -20.08 -20.83 -10.26
C ASN A 80 -18.88 -20.71 -11.25
N LYS A 81 -18.13 -19.61 -11.19
CA LYS A 81 -16.95 -19.35 -12.02
C LYS A 81 -15.69 -19.31 -11.17
N LYS A 82 -14.54 -19.63 -11.76
CA LYS A 82 -13.23 -19.47 -11.10
C LYS A 82 -12.97 -17.99 -10.76
N PHE A 83 -12.30 -17.73 -9.64
CA PHE A 83 -11.84 -16.36 -9.33
C PHE A 83 -10.79 -15.91 -10.33
N LYS A 84 -10.74 -14.61 -10.58
CA LYS A 84 -9.79 -14.03 -11.56
C LYS A 84 -8.39 -13.82 -10.98
N SER A 85 -8.29 -13.63 -9.67
CA SER A 85 -7.03 -13.35 -8.97
C SER A 85 -7.17 -13.55 -7.47
N LEU A 86 -6.05 -13.49 -6.74
CA LEU A 86 -6.03 -13.40 -5.29
C LEU A 86 -6.81 -12.19 -4.78
N HIS A 87 -6.74 -11.05 -5.49
CA HIS A 87 -7.44 -9.83 -5.09
C HIS A 87 -8.96 -10.01 -5.17
N ASP A 88 -9.44 -10.60 -6.26
CA ASP A 88 -10.86 -10.93 -6.47
C ASP A 88 -11.37 -11.87 -5.36
N TYR A 89 -10.64 -12.95 -5.09
CA TYR A 89 -10.95 -13.88 -4.00
C TYR A 89 -10.97 -13.22 -2.61
N GLN A 90 -10.04 -12.30 -2.34
CA GLN A 90 -9.99 -11.55 -1.08
C GLN A 90 -11.17 -10.59 -0.91
N ASN A 91 -11.59 -9.92 -1.99
CA ASN A 91 -12.75 -9.04 -1.97
C ASN A 91 -14.04 -9.84 -1.73
N TYR A 92 -14.19 -10.98 -2.42
CA TYR A 92 -15.28 -11.91 -2.17
C TYR A 92 -15.34 -12.35 -0.70
N ASN A 93 -14.20 -12.76 -0.11
CA ASN A 93 -14.15 -13.13 1.31
C ASN A 93 -14.46 -11.96 2.25
N ALA A 94 -14.12 -10.72 1.87
CA ALA A 94 -14.50 -9.54 2.65
C ALA A 94 -16.02 -9.36 2.65
N GLY A 95 -16.67 -9.53 1.50
CA GLY A 95 -18.13 -9.45 1.35
C GLY A 95 -18.92 -10.56 2.04
N LYS A 96 -18.27 -11.60 2.56
CA LYS A 96 -18.92 -12.54 3.48
C LYS A 96 -19.25 -11.93 4.84
N GLN A 97 -18.63 -10.80 5.19
CA GLN A 97 -18.83 -10.14 6.47
C GLN A 97 -19.69 -8.89 6.29
N THR A 98 -20.59 -8.68 7.24
CA THR A 98 -21.42 -7.48 7.34
C THR A 98 -20.66 -6.40 8.08
N ASN A 99 -20.70 -5.19 7.55
CA ASN A 99 -20.23 -3.99 8.22
C ASN A 99 -21.21 -3.62 9.34
N PRO A 100 -20.79 -3.67 10.62
CA PRO A 100 -21.68 -3.36 11.74
C PRO A 100 -22.18 -1.91 11.77
N GLU A 101 -21.50 -0.98 11.10
CA GLU A 101 -21.92 0.44 11.04
C GLU A 101 -23.03 0.68 10.02
N THR A 102 -23.05 -0.05 8.90
CA THR A 102 -24.01 0.18 7.81
C THR A 102 -25.05 -0.92 7.67
N GLY A 103 -24.81 -2.10 8.24
CA GLY A 103 -25.64 -3.29 8.02
C GLY A 103 -25.45 -3.94 6.64
N GLU A 104 -24.62 -3.36 5.76
CA GLU A 104 -24.31 -3.91 4.43
C GLU A 104 -23.07 -4.82 4.47
N LYS A 105 -22.94 -5.74 3.51
CA LYS A 105 -21.70 -6.52 3.30
C LYS A 105 -20.55 -5.60 2.86
N PHE A 106 -19.32 -5.89 3.30
CA PHE A 106 -18.14 -5.15 2.79
C PHE A 106 -17.97 -5.37 1.28
N LYS A 107 -17.75 -4.30 0.52
CA LYS A 107 -17.58 -4.36 -0.94
C LYS A 107 -16.17 -4.78 -1.34
N SER A 108 -15.19 -4.60 -0.45
CA SER A 108 -13.80 -4.96 -0.71
C SER A 108 -13.01 -5.27 0.56
N ARG A 109 -11.86 -5.93 0.38
CA ARG A 109 -10.89 -6.12 1.45
C ARG A 109 -10.40 -4.78 2.03
N ILE A 110 -10.20 -3.77 1.18
CA ILE A 110 -9.70 -2.44 1.59
C ILE A 110 -10.71 -1.75 2.51
N GLU A 111 -11.99 -1.81 2.17
CA GLU A 111 -13.07 -1.26 2.98
C GLU A 111 -13.10 -1.90 4.36
N LYS A 112 -13.06 -3.24 4.40
CA LYS A 112 -13.01 -4.00 5.65
C LYS A 112 -11.80 -3.64 6.52
N GLU A 113 -10.61 -3.55 5.93
CA GLU A 113 -9.40 -3.13 6.65
C GLU A 113 -9.52 -1.69 7.18
N THR A 114 -10.16 -0.81 6.41
CA THR A 114 -10.37 0.58 6.80
C THR A 114 -11.32 0.68 7.98
N TYR A 115 -12.42 -0.07 7.95
CA TYR A 115 -13.34 -0.21 9.08
C TYR A 115 -12.59 -0.73 10.32
N ALA A 116 -11.86 -1.85 10.18
CA ALA A 116 -11.14 -2.47 11.29
C ALA A 116 -10.09 -1.54 11.92
N ALA A 117 -9.44 -0.67 11.12
CA ALA A 117 -8.52 0.33 11.62
C ALA A 117 -9.22 1.39 12.49
N ARG A 118 -10.41 1.86 12.08
CA ARG A 118 -11.19 2.84 12.84
C ARG A 118 -11.78 2.28 14.13
N GLN A 119 -11.99 0.97 14.21
CA GLN A 119 -12.45 0.34 15.46
C GLN A 119 -11.36 0.28 16.54
N LYS A 120 -10.08 0.52 16.19
CA LYS A 120 -8.99 0.51 17.17
C LYS A 120 -8.95 1.80 17.96
N ILE A 121 -8.61 1.69 19.24
CA ILE A 121 -8.42 2.83 20.15
C ILE A 121 -6.97 3.29 20.02
N ASN A 122 -6.79 4.59 19.83
CA ASN A 122 -5.52 5.26 19.95
C ASN A 122 -5.17 5.40 21.43
N PRO A 123 -4.11 4.73 21.93
CA PRO A 123 -3.76 4.78 23.34
C PRO A 123 -3.19 6.14 23.78
N GLU A 124 -2.83 7.02 22.85
CA GLU A 124 -2.38 8.38 23.18
C GLU A 124 -3.56 9.31 23.49
N THR A 125 -4.73 9.07 22.89
CA THR A 125 -5.90 9.95 23.03
C THR A 125 -7.08 9.29 23.74
N GLY A 126 -7.06 7.96 23.91
CA GLY A 126 -8.18 7.17 24.43
C GLY A 126 -9.37 7.07 23.46
N LYS A 127 -9.30 7.67 22.27
CA LYS A 127 -10.38 7.70 21.26
C LYS A 127 -10.09 6.72 20.12
N LYS A 128 -11.13 6.36 19.36
CA LYS A 128 -10.98 5.59 18.12
C LYS A 128 -10.18 6.38 17.07
N PHE A 129 -9.42 5.68 16.22
CA PHE A 129 -8.79 6.31 15.05
C PHE A 129 -9.86 6.80 14.07
N GLU A 130 -9.72 8.02 13.57
CA GLU A 130 -10.64 8.62 12.60
C GLU A 130 -10.49 7.99 11.21
N SER A 131 -9.30 7.50 10.89
CA SER A 131 -9.01 6.90 9.60
C SER A 131 -7.94 5.81 9.64
N LYS A 132 -7.91 4.98 8.59
CA LYS A 132 -6.83 4.00 8.38
C LYS A 132 -5.47 4.68 8.27
N SER A 133 -5.39 5.83 7.59
CA SER A 133 -4.16 6.59 7.42
C SER A 133 -3.61 7.11 8.75
N GLU A 134 -4.49 7.56 9.65
CA GLU A 134 -4.09 7.96 11.00
C GLU A 134 -3.51 6.77 11.78
N TYR A 135 -4.20 5.63 11.76
CA TYR A 135 -3.74 4.40 12.40
C TYR A 135 -2.37 3.94 11.86
N GLU A 136 -2.17 3.97 10.55
CA GLU A 136 -0.91 3.61 9.92
C GLU A 136 0.23 4.58 10.27
N ASN A 137 -0.06 5.87 10.35
CA ASN A 137 0.89 6.90 10.77
C ASN A 137 1.33 6.71 12.22
N TYR A 138 0.36 6.49 13.10
CA TYR A 138 0.63 6.14 14.50
C TYR A 138 1.52 4.88 14.61
N ASN A 139 1.22 3.81 13.85
CA ASN A 139 2.05 2.60 13.86
C ASN A 139 3.47 2.84 13.34
N ALA A 140 3.64 3.75 12.37
CA ALA A 140 4.96 4.11 11.87
C ALA A 140 5.76 4.87 12.93
N ARG A 141 5.13 5.81 13.64
CA ARG A 141 5.76 6.58 14.73
C ARG A 141 6.20 5.73 15.92
N LYS A 142 5.59 4.56 16.11
CA LYS A 142 6.03 3.59 17.12
C LYS A 142 7.31 2.85 16.75
N ARG A 143 7.74 2.89 15.49
CA ARG A 143 8.96 2.21 15.04
C ARG A 143 10.17 3.09 15.28
N ILE A 144 11.28 2.46 15.62
CA ILE A 144 12.59 3.09 15.74
C ILE A 144 13.29 2.98 14.39
N ASN A 145 13.85 4.09 13.93
CA ASN A 145 14.75 4.11 12.81
C ASN A 145 16.11 3.54 13.27
N PRO A 146 16.56 2.41 12.72
CA PRO A 146 17.81 1.78 13.15
C PRO A 146 19.06 2.60 12.81
N GLU A 147 18.99 3.49 11.81
CA GLU A 147 20.12 4.36 11.45
C GLU A 147 20.34 5.49 12.48
N THR A 148 19.25 5.99 13.09
CA THR A 148 19.31 7.16 13.98
C THR A 148 19.01 6.86 15.43
N GLY A 149 18.53 5.65 15.74
CA GLY A 149 18.03 5.25 17.06
C GLY A 149 16.76 5.99 17.51
N LYS A 150 16.20 6.90 16.70
CA LYS A 150 15.03 7.72 17.02
C LYS A 150 13.76 7.13 16.41
N LYS A 151 12.60 7.46 16.99
CA LYS A 151 11.30 7.11 16.39
C LYS A 151 11.08 7.86 15.09
N PHE A 152 10.44 7.21 14.11
CA PHE A 152 9.98 7.89 12.90
C PHE A 152 8.94 8.97 13.26
N ARG A 153 8.95 10.10 12.56
CA ARG A 153 7.99 11.21 12.76
C ARG A 153 6.71 11.00 11.97
N SER A 154 6.74 10.18 10.93
CA SER A 154 5.56 9.90 10.11
C SER A 154 5.62 8.58 9.35
N LYS A 155 4.46 8.16 8.82
CA LYS A 155 4.38 7.07 7.84
C LYS A 155 5.23 7.33 6.60
N THR A 156 5.23 8.57 6.10
CA THR A 156 5.99 8.97 4.91
C THR A 156 7.48 8.76 5.14
N GLU A 157 8.01 9.25 6.25
CA GLU A 157 9.42 9.07 6.62
C GLU A 157 9.80 7.59 6.73
N TYR A 158 8.95 6.79 7.39
CA TYR A 158 9.15 5.34 7.45
C TYR A 158 9.16 4.69 6.07
N ASN A 159 8.26 5.09 5.17
CA ASN A 159 8.20 4.56 3.82
C ASN A 159 9.47 4.92 3.03
N VAL A 160 9.94 6.17 3.13
CA VAL A 160 11.20 6.65 2.52
C VAL A 160 12.37 5.81 3.00
N TYR A 161 12.51 5.63 4.32
CA TYR A 161 13.53 4.75 4.89
C TYR A 161 13.45 3.33 4.29
N THR A 162 12.26 2.72 4.26
CA THR A 162 12.14 1.36 3.70
C THR A 162 12.42 1.27 2.20
N ALA A 163 12.19 2.34 1.44
CA ALA A 163 12.51 2.39 0.03
C ALA A 163 14.02 2.51 -0.18
N ARG A 164 14.69 3.39 0.59
CA ARG A 164 16.17 3.50 0.60
C ARG A 164 16.83 2.18 0.94
N GLN A 165 16.34 1.49 1.97
CA GLN A 165 16.86 0.18 2.36
C GLN A 165 16.69 -0.88 1.26
N ARG A 166 15.59 -0.85 0.50
CA ARG A 166 15.44 -1.74 -0.67
C ARG A 166 16.44 -1.42 -1.77
N LYS A 167 16.70 -0.14 -2.03
CA LYS A 167 17.66 0.31 -3.05
C LYS A 167 19.10 0.02 -2.65
N ILE A 168 19.45 0.17 -1.38
CA ILE A 168 20.76 -0.24 -0.86
C ILE A 168 20.91 -1.74 -1.05
N ASN A 169 19.93 -2.53 -0.64
CA ASN A 169 19.97 -3.98 -0.82
C ASN A 169 20.04 -4.38 -2.29
N SER A 170 19.29 -3.71 -3.19
CA SER A 170 19.37 -4.00 -4.63
C SER A 170 20.74 -3.64 -5.21
N LYS A 171 21.27 -2.45 -4.91
CA LYS A 171 22.62 -2.04 -5.38
C LYS A 171 23.74 -2.92 -4.85
N THR A 172 23.61 -3.37 -3.61
CA THR A 172 24.61 -4.27 -2.99
C THR A 172 24.52 -5.65 -3.62
N LEU A 173 23.33 -6.11 -4.01
CA LEU A 173 23.15 -7.30 -4.83
C LEU A 173 23.74 -7.10 -6.23
N ASP A 174 23.46 -5.98 -6.90
CA ASP A 174 23.98 -5.68 -8.25
C ASP A 174 25.52 -5.66 -8.26
N SER A 175 26.18 -5.06 -7.24
CA SER A 175 27.64 -5.06 -7.15
C SER A 175 28.24 -6.43 -6.85
N ILE A 176 27.51 -7.28 -6.10
CA ILE A 176 27.91 -8.67 -5.85
C ILE A 176 27.74 -9.51 -7.13
N VAL A 177 26.74 -9.21 -7.95
CA VAL A 177 26.49 -9.90 -9.23
C VAL A 177 27.48 -9.46 -10.32
N GLU A 178 27.89 -8.18 -10.35
CA GLU A 178 28.95 -7.67 -11.25
C GLU A 178 30.33 -8.34 -11.02
N GLU A 179 30.63 -8.77 -9.79
CA GLU A 179 31.84 -9.56 -9.52
C GLU A 179 31.75 -11.03 -10.01
N VAL A 180 30.54 -11.53 -10.31
CA VAL A 180 30.30 -12.94 -10.64
C VAL A 180 29.98 -13.16 -12.12
N GLU A 181 29.37 -12.21 -12.82
CA GLU A 181 28.96 -12.42 -14.23
C GLU A 181 29.21 -11.19 -15.11
N GLY A 182 30.29 -11.23 -15.88
CA GLY A 182 30.43 -10.37 -17.06
C GLY A 182 29.65 -10.95 -18.23
N VAL A 183 28.37 -10.57 -18.41
CA VAL A 183 27.68 -10.65 -19.71
C VAL A 183 26.64 -9.54 -19.83
N ASP A 184 26.69 -8.81 -20.94
CA ASP A 184 25.77 -7.76 -21.36
C ASP A 184 24.29 -8.20 -21.35
N GLU A 185 23.45 -7.53 -20.57
CA GLU A 185 22.01 -7.49 -20.84
C GLU A 185 21.43 -6.09 -20.63
N ALA A 186 20.69 -5.63 -21.64
CA ALA A 186 20.34 -4.23 -21.84
C ALA A 186 19.49 -3.62 -20.70
N ILE A 187 20.03 -2.56 -20.10
CA ILE A 187 19.39 -1.76 -19.04
C ILE A 187 18.06 -1.15 -19.54
N PRO A 188 16.92 -1.38 -18.86
CA PRO A 188 15.67 -0.72 -19.20
C PRO A 188 15.78 0.79 -18.93
N LYS A 189 15.45 1.61 -19.94
CA LYS A 189 15.51 3.08 -19.86
C LYS A 189 14.53 3.61 -18.81
N THR A 190 15.06 3.94 -17.64
CA THR A 190 14.38 4.57 -16.51
C THR A 190 14.14 6.06 -16.75
N TYR A 191 13.18 6.66 -16.03
CA TYR A 191 12.93 8.10 -16.11
C TYR A 191 14.05 8.84 -15.39
N ARG A 192 15.01 9.41 -16.13
CA ARG A 192 16.18 10.11 -15.58
C ARG A 192 16.90 9.30 -14.49
N GLU A 193 17.18 8.02 -14.75
CA GLU A 193 17.86 7.11 -13.81
C GLU A 193 17.00 6.63 -12.61
N TYR A 194 15.67 6.84 -12.64
CA TYR A 194 14.73 6.35 -11.62
C TYR A 194 13.68 5.39 -12.19
N ASP A 195 13.40 4.33 -11.43
CA ASP A 195 12.40 3.31 -11.79
C ASP A 195 10.98 3.87 -11.85
N SER A 196 10.73 5.01 -11.20
CA SER A 196 9.46 5.72 -11.32
C SER A 196 9.57 7.25 -11.12
N PRO A 197 8.62 8.03 -11.65
CA PRO A 197 8.52 9.47 -11.37
C PRO A 197 8.36 9.78 -9.87
N LEU A 198 7.71 8.90 -9.11
CA LEU A 198 7.56 9.07 -7.66
C LEU A 198 8.90 8.98 -6.94
N GLU A 199 9.77 8.07 -7.37
CA GLU A 199 11.10 7.93 -6.80
C GLU A 199 11.98 9.16 -7.08
N CYS A 200 11.96 9.65 -8.33
CA CYS A 200 12.65 10.88 -8.74
C CYS A 200 12.19 12.09 -7.90
N PHE A 201 10.89 12.16 -7.58
CA PHE A 201 10.33 13.19 -6.71
C PHE A 201 10.80 13.07 -5.27
N ILE A 202 10.75 11.86 -4.71
CA ILE A 202 11.17 11.61 -3.32
C ILE A 202 12.65 11.94 -3.12
N ASP A 203 13.51 11.58 -4.07
CA ASP A 203 14.95 11.86 -3.97
C ASP A 203 15.26 13.37 -3.98
N LYS A 204 14.69 14.11 -4.95
CA LYS A 204 15.00 15.54 -5.13
C LYS A 204 14.25 16.48 -4.19
N TYR A 205 13.07 16.06 -3.73
CA TYR A 205 12.12 16.92 -3.04
C TYR A 205 11.52 16.34 -1.76
N GLY A 206 11.84 15.09 -1.37
CA GLY A 206 11.18 14.38 -0.26
C GLY A 206 11.26 15.09 1.10
N ASP A 207 12.34 15.84 1.34
CA ASP A 207 12.53 16.62 2.58
C ASP A 207 12.04 18.08 2.44
N LYS A 208 11.65 18.50 1.24
CA LYS A 208 11.18 19.85 0.94
C LYS A 208 9.66 19.90 1.01
N ASN A 209 9.12 20.86 1.76
CA ASN A 209 7.68 21.10 1.82
C ASN A 209 7.22 21.86 0.54
N ILE A 210 7.35 21.20 -0.62
CA ILE A 210 7.10 21.78 -1.94
C ILE A 210 5.61 21.62 -2.32
N THR A 211 5.02 22.68 -2.88
CA THR A 211 3.65 22.62 -3.40
C THR A 211 3.65 22.13 -4.85
N ARG A 212 2.52 21.58 -5.33
CA ARG A 212 2.38 21.16 -6.74
C ARG A 212 2.71 22.27 -7.74
N GLY A 213 2.34 23.51 -7.41
CA GLY A 213 2.63 24.67 -8.25
C GLY A 213 4.11 25.02 -8.29
N LYS A 214 4.83 24.86 -7.17
CA LYS A 214 6.28 25.04 -7.10
C LYS A 214 7.01 23.90 -7.83
N LEU A 215 6.57 22.65 -7.65
CA LEU A 215 7.09 21.52 -8.43
C LEU A 215 6.87 21.72 -9.94
N ALA A 216 5.70 22.19 -10.37
CA ALA A 216 5.43 22.45 -11.78
C ALA A 216 6.30 23.57 -12.40
N LYS A 217 6.84 24.47 -11.56
CA LYS A 217 7.78 25.52 -11.96
C LYS A 217 9.22 25.02 -11.99
N GLU A 218 9.61 24.22 -11.00
CA GLU A 218 10.99 23.72 -10.86
C GLU A 218 11.26 22.49 -11.74
N ASP A 219 10.31 21.57 -11.89
CA ASP A 219 10.43 20.37 -12.71
C ASP A 219 9.07 19.96 -13.30
N ARG A 220 8.70 20.64 -14.40
CA ARG A 220 7.44 20.40 -15.10
C ARG A 220 7.32 18.96 -15.59
N GLY A 221 8.41 18.40 -16.13
CA GLY A 221 8.44 17.02 -16.64
C GLY A 221 8.10 16.01 -15.55
N LEU A 222 8.68 16.16 -14.37
CA LEU A 222 8.40 15.30 -13.22
C LEU A 222 6.97 15.45 -12.72
N CYS A 223 6.46 16.69 -12.62
CA CYS A 223 5.09 16.97 -12.22
C CYS A 223 4.06 16.33 -13.17
N ASP A 224 4.32 16.38 -14.48
CA ASP A 224 3.45 15.79 -15.50
C ASP A 224 3.55 14.26 -15.52
N SER A 225 4.74 13.69 -15.36
CA SER A 225 4.94 12.24 -15.23
C SER A 225 4.21 11.68 -14.01
N LEU A 226 4.33 12.32 -12.85
CA LEU A 226 3.56 11.98 -11.64
C LEU A 226 2.05 12.07 -11.85
N ARG A 227 1.59 13.04 -12.65
CA ARG A 227 0.16 13.18 -12.96
C ARG A 227 -0.32 12.04 -13.87
N LYS A 228 0.45 11.72 -14.91
CA LYS A 228 0.15 10.65 -15.86
C LYS A 228 0.16 9.27 -15.20
N SER A 229 1.07 9.04 -14.24
CA SER A 229 1.15 7.79 -13.47
C SER A 229 0.16 7.72 -12.29
N GLY A 230 -0.61 8.78 -12.02
CA GLY A 230 -1.54 8.84 -10.88
C GLY A 230 -0.86 8.99 -9.51
N GLN A 231 0.47 9.20 -9.47
CA GLN A 231 1.28 9.27 -8.25
C GLN A 231 1.38 10.68 -7.66
N LEU A 232 0.83 11.70 -8.32
CA LEU A 232 0.94 13.10 -7.89
C LEU A 232 0.28 13.36 -6.52
N ASP A 233 -0.79 12.64 -6.20
CA ASP A 233 -1.48 12.74 -4.91
C ASP A 233 -0.70 12.07 -3.77
N GLU A 234 0.09 11.03 -4.09
CA GLU A 234 1.01 10.37 -3.16
C GLU A 234 2.26 11.22 -2.93
N ALA A 235 2.80 11.84 -3.99
CA ALA A 235 3.96 12.73 -3.93
C ALA A 235 3.67 14.03 -3.17
N ILE A 236 2.60 14.73 -3.54
CA ILE A 236 2.21 16.01 -2.92
C ILE A 236 0.70 15.98 -2.69
N PRO A 237 0.23 15.62 -1.48
CA PRO A 237 -1.18 15.55 -1.17
C PRO A 237 -1.91 16.86 -1.49
N LYS A 238 -3.15 16.73 -2.00
CA LYS A 238 -3.98 17.87 -2.37
C LYS A 238 -4.59 18.48 -1.10
N THR A 239 -3.87 19.38 -0.45
CA THR A 239 -4.38 20.04 0.76
C THR A 239 -5.33 21.18 0.42
N TYR A 240 -6.40 21.33 1.19
CA TYR A 240 -7.29 22.49 1.19
C TYR A 240 -6.98 23.32 2.43
N ARG A 241 -6.38 24.51 2.26
CA ARG A 241 -5.97 25.42 3.35
C ARG A 241 -5.14 24.73 4.46
N GLY A 242 -4.25 23.81 4.07
CA GLY A 242 -3.42 23.03 5.00
C GLY A 242 -4.06 21.74 5.53
N TYR A 243 -5.31 21.44 5.17
CA TYR A 243 -6.01 20.22 5.58
C TYR A 243 -6.04 19.19 4.45
N ASN A 244 -6.01 17.91 4.79
CA ASN A 244 -6.02 16.80 3.83
C ASN A 244 -7.21 16.81 2.86
N SER A 245 -8.31 17.49 3.19
CA SER A 245 -9.43 17.72 2.29
C SER A 245 -10.25 18.94 2.74
N SER A 246 -11.09 19.45 1.84
CA SER A 246 -12.07 20.48 2.21
C SER A 246 -13.10 19.96 3.22
N LEU A 247 -13.41 18.66 3.20
CA LEU A 247 -14.29 18.05 4.19
C LEU A 247 -13.63 18.00 5.57
N HIS A 248 -12.32 17.70 5.63
CA HIS A 248 -11.56 17.72 6.88
C HIS A 248 -11.51 19.14 7.48
N TYR A 249 -11.25 20.17 6.66
CA TYR A 249 -11.33 21.57 7.10
C TYR A 249 -12.73 21.93 7.61
N PHE A 250 -13.78 21.51 6.90
CA PHE A 250 -15.15 21.71 7.35
C PHE A 250 -15.41 21.04 8.71
N SER A 251 -15.00 19.78 8.86
CA SER A 251 -15.20 19.02 10.09
C SER A 251 -14.49 19.64 11.30
N ASP A 252 -13.33 20.25 11.11
CA ASP A 252 -12.59 20.91 12.18
C ASP A 252 -13.16 22.29 12.55
N LYS A 253 -13.61 23.08 11.57
CA LYS A 253 -14.01 24.49 11.80
C LYS A 253 -15.51 24.74 11.94
N PHE A 254 -16.33 23.85 11.39
CA PHE A 254 -17.77 24.10 11.24
C PHE A 254 -18.68 22.97 11.74
N LYS A 255 -18.15 21.77 12.06
CA LYS A 255 -18.97 20.59 12.42
C LYS A 255 -19.89 20.82 13.62
N ASP A 256 -19.41 21.54 14.62
CA ASP A 256 -20.18 21.79 15.85
C ASP A 256 -21.10 23.02 15.74
N ARG A 257 -21.13 23.67 14.56
CA ARG A 257 -22.00 24.80 14.29
C ARG A 257 -23.20 24.31 13.47
N ASP A 258 -24.42 24.64 13.90
CA ASP A 258 -25.64 24.35 13.13
C ASP A 258 -25.77 25.32 11.95
N ILE A 259 -24.93 25.13 10.92
CA ILE A 259 -24.90 25.98 9.73
C ILE A 259 -25.60 25.32 8.55
N THR A 260 -26.32 26.13 7.78
CA THR A 260 -26.93 25.73 6.51
C THR A 260 -25.97 25.90 5.34
N ARG A 261 -26.24 25.21 4.23
CA ARG A 261 -25.49 25.38 2.97
C ARG A 261 -25.39 26.83 2.50
N LYS A 262 -26.46 27.61 2.69
CA LYS A 262 -26.50 29.04 2.35
C LYS A 262 -25.60 29.87 3.28
N GLN A 263 -25.59 29.58 4.58
CA GLN A 263 -24.69 30.23 5.53
C GLN A 263 -23.23 29.89 5.24
N LEU A 264 -22.91 28.62 4.96
CA LEU A 264 -21.57 28.21 4.55
C LEU A 264 -21.11 28.92 3.27
N ALA A 265 -22.00 29.06 2.28
CA ALA A 265 -21.68 29.78 1.05
C ALA A 265 -21.41 31.28 1.28
N LYS A 266 -22.04 31.88 2.30
CA LYS A 266 -21.86 33.28 2.68
C LYS A 266 -20.60 33.51 3.51
N GLU A 267 -20.29 32.61 4.45
CA GLU A 267 -19.13 32.69 5.34
C GLU A 267 -17.83 32.25 4.65
N ASP A 268 -17.87 31.16 3.86
CA ASP A 268 -16.71 30.63 3.15
C ASP A 268 -17.13 30.05 1.79
N SER A 269 -17.35 30.97 0.84
CA SER A 269 -17.74 30.64 -0.54
C SER A 269 -16.74 29.71 -1.25
N GLY A 270 -15.45 29.80 -0.88
CA GLY A 270 -14.40 28.92 -1.38
C GLY A 270 -14.53 27.49 -0.85
N LEU A 271 -14.89 27.32 0.43
CA LEU A 271 -15.12 26.01 1.03
C LEU A 271 -16.38 25.37 0.47
N TYR A 272 -17.47 26.13 0.41
CA TYR A 272 -18.73 25.71 -0.23
C TYR A 272 -18.49 25.22 -1.66
N SER A 273 -17.76 26.01 -2.47
CA SER A 273 -17.44 25.65 -3.86
C SER A 273 -16.59 24.38 -3.96
N SER A 274 -15.61 24.20 -3.07
CA SER A 274 -14.76 23.00 -3.04
C SER A 274 -15.57 21.75 -2.69
N LEU A 275 -16.44 21.84 -1.67
CA LEU A 275 -17.32 20.74 -1.28
C LEU A 275 -18.33 20.41 -2.39
N ARG A 276 -18.91 21.42 -3.04
CA ARG A 276 -19.85 21.24 -4.15
C ARG A 276 -19.21 20.53 -5.34
N ARG A 277 -18.04 21.00 -5.81
CA ARG A 277 -17.35 20.40 -6.97
C ARG A 277 -16.92 18.95 -6.75
N ARG A 278 -16.74 18.55 -5.49
CA ARG A 278 -16.34 17.19 -5.11
C ARG A 278 -17.52 16.31 -4.65
N ASN A 279 -18.76 16.80 -4.77
CA ASN A 279 -19.97 16.13 -4.28
C ASN A 279 -19.90 15.76 -2.78
N LEU A 280 -19.30 16.62 -1.97
CA LEU A 280 -19.12 16.44 -0.53
C LEU A 280 -20.09 17.29 0.32
N LEU A 281 -21.00 18.03 -0.32
CA LEU A 281 -21.96 18.88 0.39
C LEU A 281 -22.94 18.09 1.25
N ASP A 282 -23.43 16.94 0.78
CA ASP A 282 -24.34 16.10 1.55
C ASP A 282 -23.68 15.50 2.79
N TYR A 283 -22.38 15.22 2.71
CA TYR A 283 -21.59 14.72 3.84
C TYR A 283 -21.27 15.83 4.86
N ALA A 284 -21.05 17.06 4.39
CA ALA A 284 -20.75 18.20 5.26
C ALA A 284 -22.01 18.76 5.91
N ILE A 285 -23.05 19.01 5.11
CA ILE A 285 -24.33 19.57 5.54
C ILE A 285 -25.44 18.79 4.80
N PRO A 286 -25.96 17.71 5.40
CA PRO A 286 -27.07 16.95 4.84
C PRO A 286 -28.24 17.89 4.56
N GLU A 287 -28.82 17.78 3.38
CA GLU A 287 -30.05 18.51 3.08
C GLU A 287 -31.13 17.92 3.98
N LYS A 288 -31.65 18.69 4.96
CA LYS A 288 -32.79 18.23 5.77
C LYS A 288 -33.86 17.81 4.78
N MET A 289 -34.16 16.51 4.72
CA MET A 289 -35.22 15.96 3.88
C MET A 289 -36.45 16.85 4.07
N ARG A 290 -36.85 17.61 3.04
CA ARG A 290 -38.14 18.29 3.03
C ARG A 290 -39.14 17.21 3.38
N ARG A 291 -39.81 17.35 4.53
CA ARG A 291 -40.92 16.49 4.95
C ARG A 291 -41.84 16.31 3.74
N LYS A 292 -41.72 15.17 3.06
CA LYS A 292 -42.74 14.64 2.14
C LYS A 292 -43.82 14.02 3.02
N TYR A 293 -44.48 14.88 3.78
CA TYR A 293 -45.77 14.58 4.38
C TYR A 293 -46.54 15.90 4.34
N ARG A 294 -47.27 16.07 3.25
CA ARG A 294 -48.59 16.69 3.30
C ARG A 294 -49.56 15.63 2.79
N GLU A 295 -50.58 15.45 3.61
CA GLU A 295 -51.73 14.56 3.50
C GLU A 295 -52.41 14.62 2.12
#